data_AF-A0A849QY05-F1
#
_entry.id   AF-A0A849QY05-F1
#
_cell.length_a   1.000
_cell.length_b   1.000
_cell.length_c   1.000
_cell.angle_alpha   90.00
_cell.angle_beta   90.00
_cell.angle_gamma   90.00
#
_symmetry.space_group_name_H-M   'P 1'
#
loop_
_entity.id
_entity.type
_entity.pdbx_description
1 polymer ?
#
loop_
_entity_poly.entity_id
_entity_poly.type
_entity_poly.pdbx_seq_one_letter_code
_entity_poly.pdbx_strand_id
1 'polypeptide(L)'
;MDLLVLFAGIIIALGVVMLYKIVDRDDVTDKNLYVILIIGSIFVFGGFSLIFSYIPVEVVKRKIYGFILSAFGFWLVFKFPASNDHQGGDMAIAGILFGIVMLVLGLYWFMF
;
A
#
# COMPACT_ATOMS: atom_id res chain seq x y z
N MET A 1 -4.18 12.30 20.84
CA MET A 1 -3.91 11.47 19.65
C MET A 1 -4.99 11.72 18.59
N ASP A 2 -6.27 11.71 18.98
CA ASP A 2 -7.40 11.83 18.04
C ASP A 2 -7.48 13.16 17.27
N LEU A 3 -7.21 14.30 17.92
CA LEU A 3 -7.31 15.61 17.25
C LEU A 3 -6.31 15.79 16.09
N LEU A 4 -5.12 15.21 16.22
CA LEU A 4 -4.03 15.37 15.26
C LEU A 4 -4.21 14.42 14.07
N VAL A 5 -4.72 13.21 14.31
CA VAL A 5 -5.16 12.28 13.26
C VAL A 5 -6.35 12.88 12.49
N LEU A 6 -7.30 13.51 13.19
CA LEU A 6 -8.39 14.24 12.56
C LEU A 6 -7.86 15.38 11.66
N PHE A 7 -6.91 16.17 12.16
CA PHE A 7 -6.30 17.26 11.41
C PHE A 7 -5.53 16.76 10.19
N ALA A 8 -4.75 15.69 10.33
CA ALA A 8 -4.05 15.05 9.22
C ALA A 8 -5.04 14.48 8.18
N GLY A 9 -6.14 13.88 8.62
CA GLY A 9 -7.23 13.42 7.76
C GLY A 9 -7.88 14.56 6.96
N ILE A 10 -8.13 15.71 7.60
CA ILE A 10 -8.65 16.92 6.94
C ILE A 10 -7.65 17.43 5.90
N ILE A 11 -6.35 17.47 6.23
CA ILE A 11 -5.29 17.88 5.29
C ILE A 11 -5.24 16.95 4.06
N ILE A 12 -5.29 15.63 4.27
CA ILE A 12 -5.33 14.66 3.17
C ILE A 12 -6.59 14.86 2.32
N ALA A 13 -7.76 15.00 2.95
CA ALA A 13 -9.02 15.20 2.24
C ALA A 13 -9.00 16.48 1.40
N LEU A 14 -8.45 17.58 1.92
CA LEU A 14 -8.26 18.83 1.17
C LEU A 14 -7.32 18.64 -0.03
N GLY A 15 -6.20 17.94 0.16
CA GLY A 15 -5.27 17.62 -0.92
C GLY A 15 -5.92 16.78 -2.02
N VAL A 16 -6.70 15.75 -1.65
CA VAL A 16 -7.43 14.90 -2.61
C VAL A 16 -8.50 15.70 -3.36
N VAL A 17 -9.27 16.55 -2.68
CA VAL A 17 -10.28 17.40 -3.31
C VAL A 17 -9.63 18.38 -4.30
N MET A 18 -8.50 18.97 -3.94
CA MET A 18 -7.72 19.83 -4.85
C MET A 18 -7.25 19.07 -6.09
N LEU A 19 -6.69 17.87 -5.92
CA LEU A 19 -6.26 17.04 -7.03
C LEU A 19 -7.45 16.57 -7.90
N TYR A 20 -8.61 16.31 -7.31
CA TYR A 20 -9.82 15.95 -8.04
C TYR A 20 -10.30 17.09 -8.95
N LYS A 21 -10.20 18.34 -8.50
CA LYS A 21 -10.52 19.51 -9.34
C LYS A 21 -9.61 19.67 -10.56
N ILE A 22 -8.47 18.98 -10.63
CA ILE A 22 -7.64 18.91 -11.85
C ILE A 22 -8.30 18.01 -12.91
N VAL A 23 -9.05 17.00 -12.49
CA VAL A 23 -9.72 16.04 -13.38
C VAL A 23 -10.92 16.70 -14.06
N ASP A 24 -11.57 17.64 -13.38
CA ASP A 24 -12.71 18.43 -13.85
C ASP A 24 -12.21 19.64 -14.67
N ARG A 25 -11.63 19.34 -15.83
CA ARG A 25 -10.75 20.21 -16.66
C ARG A 25 -11.36 21.49 -17.23
N ASP A 26 -12.61 21.82 -16.94
CA ASP A 26 -13.36 22.78 -17.75
C ASP A 26 -12.93 24.26 -17.59
N ASP A 27 -12.22 24.63 -16.50
CA ASP A 27 -11.87 26.04 -16.23
C ASP A 27 -10.42 26.27 -15.73
N VAL A 28 -9.53 25.28 -15.81
CA VAL A 28 -8.18 25.37 -15.21
C VAL A 28 -7.11 25.62 -16.26
N THR A 29 -6.50 26.81 -16.23
CA THR A 29 -5.31 27.13 -17.06
C THR A 29 -4.10 26.27 -16.70
N ASP A 30 -3.23 25.96 -17.66
CA ASP A 30 -2.04 25.11 -17.48
C ASP A 30 -1.16 25.51 -16.29
N LYS A 31 -0.96 26.83 -16.08
CA LYS A 31 -0.19 27.36 -14.95
C LYS A 31 -0.84 27.03 -13.60
N ASN A 32 -2.17 27.11 -13.52
CA ASN A 32 -2.91 26.77 -12.31
C ASN A 32 -2.91 25.26 -12.05
N LEU A 33 -2.89 24.45 -13.12
CA LEU A 33 -2.85 22.99 -13.03
C LEU A 33 -1.58 22.50 -12.31
N TYR A 34 -0.40 23.02 -12.68
CA TYR A 34 0.85 22.68 -11.99
C TYR A 34 0.85 23.08 -10.52
N VAL A 35 0.29 24.26 -10.20
CA VAL A 35 0.20 24.75 -8.83
C VAL A 35 -0.71 23.86 -7.98
N ILE A 36 -1.89 23.49 -8.49
CA ILE A 36 -2.83 22.60 -7.80
C ILE A 36 -2.20 21.22 -7.60
N LEU A 37 -1.47 20.71 -8.59
CA LEU A 37 -0.83 19.41 -8.52
C LEU A 37 0.28 19.37 -7.46
N ILE A 38 1.12 20.41 -7.41
CA ILE A 38 2.19 20.52 -6.41
C ILE A 38 1.60 20.69 -5.01
N ILE A 39 0.67 21.65 -4.83
CA ILE A 39 0.07 21.94 -3.52
C ILE A 39 -0.75 20.75 -3.02
N GLY A 40 -1.57 20.16 -3.88
CA GLY A 40 -2.35 18.96 -3.56
C GLY A 40 -1.47 17.79 -3.14
N SER A 41 -0.37 17.56 -3.86
CA SER A 41 0.61 16.53 -3.51
C SER A 41 1.29 16.82 -2.17
N ILE A 42 1.65 18.07 -1.88
CA ILE A 42 2.23 18.48 -0.60
C ILE A 42 1.24 18.24 0.54
N PHE A 43 -0.04 18.57 0.36
CA PHE A 43 -1.05 18.31 1.39
C PHE A 43 -1.25 16.81 1.64
N VAL A 44 -1.40 16.00 0.59
CA VAL A 44 -1.53 14.55 0.75
C VAL A 44 -0.29 13.97 1.44
N PHE A 45 0.91 14.31 0.96
CA PHE A 45 2.15 13.80 1.53
C PHE A 45 2.40 14.28 2.96
N GLY A 46 2.15 15.56 3.23
CA GLY A 46 2.29 16.16 4.56
C GLY A 46 1.31 15.56 5.57
N GLY A 47 0.06 15.34 5.16
CA GLY A 47 -0.93 14.66 5.99
C GLY A 47 -0.58 13.20 6.26
N PHE A 48 -0.10 12.46 5.26
CA PHE A 48 0.42 11.10 5.47
C PHE A 48 1.63 11.09 6.42
N SER A 49 2.60 11.98 6.23
CA SER A 49 3.78 12.10 7.08
C SER A 49 3.42 12.38 8.53
N LEU A 50 2.42 13.25 8.77
CA LEU A 50 1.87 13.51 10.09
C LEU A 50 1.19 12.29 10.73
N ILE A 51 0.60 11.38 9.95
CA ILE A 51 0.05 10.13 10.49
C ILE A 51 1.19 9.16 10.81
N PHE A 52 2.14 9.01 9.88
CA PHE A 52 3.27 8.08 10.03
C PHE A 52 4.22 8.45 11.16
N SER A 53 4.34 9.73 11.54
CA SER A 53 5.19 10.15 12.67
C SER A 53 4.70 9.66 14.04
N TYR A 54 3.42 9.28 14.15
CA TYR A 54 2.85 8.72 15.39
C TYR A 54 2.80 7.20 15.41
N ILE A 55 3.04 6.55 14.27
CA ILE A 55 3.08 5.09 14.21
C ILE A 55 4.49 4.67 14.62
N PRO A 56 4.65 3.76 15.61
CA PRO A 56 5.96 3.23 15.95
C PRO A 56 6.59 2.62 14.70
N VAL A 57 7.87 2.92 14.47
CA VAL A 57 8.60 2.43 13.29
C VAL A 57 8.56 0.90 13.23
N GLU A 58 8.50 0.24 14.38
CA GLU A 58 8.32 -1.21 14.51
C GLU A 58 7.02 -1.71 13.87
N VAL A 59 5.90 -0.97 14.06
CA VAL A 59 4.60 -1.33 13.49
C VAL A 59 4.62 -1.16 11.97
N VAL A 60 5.21 -0.07 11.46
CA VAL A 60 5.36 0.15 10.02
C VAL A 60 6.21 -0.95 9.39
N LYS A 61 7.36 -1.30 10.00
CA LYS A 61 8.22 -2.39 9.54
C LYS A 61 7.48 -3.73 9.52
N ARG A 62 6.74 -4.06 10.59
CA ARG A 62 5.96 -5.30 10.66
C ARG A 62 4.94 -5.38 9.54
N LYS A 63 4.23 -4.29 9.25
CA LYS A 63 3.27 -4.23 8.13
C LYS A 63 3.96 -4.39 6.78
N ILE A 64 5.10 -3.72 6.55
CA ILE A 64 5.85 -3.86 5.30
C ILE A 64 6.33 -5.31 5.11
N TYR A 65 6.93 -5.91 6.14
CA TYR A 65 7.39 -7.30 6.07
C TYR A 65 6.24 -8.29 5.90
N GLY A 66 5.12 -8.10 6.61
CA GLY A 66 3.92 -8.91 6.44
C GLY A 66 3.35 -8.83 5.02
N PHE A 67 3.32 -7.63 4.43
CA PHE A 67 2.91 -7.43 3.04
C PHE A 67 3.82 -8.14 2.04
N ILE A 68 5.15 -7.98 2.18
CA ILE A 68 6.14 -8.64 1.31
C ILE A 68 6.02 -10.17 1.43
N LEU A 69 5.90 -10.69 2.65
CA LEU A 69 5.76 -12.12 2.90
C LEU A 69 4.47 -12.67 2.30
N SER A 70 3.37 -11.93 2.42
CA SER A 70 2.08 -12.27 1.80
C SER A 70 2.17 -12.29 0.29
N ALA A 71 2.80 -11.28 -0.32
CA ALA A 71 2.98 -11.19 -1.76
C ALA A 71 3.85 -12.34 -2.30
N PHE A 72 4.90 -12.71 -1.56
CA PHE A 72 5.76 -13.84 -1.91
C PHE A 72 5.04 -15.19 -1.75
N GLY A 73 4.30 -15.39 -0.65
CA GLY A 73 3.46 -16.58 -0.47
C GLY A 73 2.41 -16.71 -1.57
N PHE A 74 1.75 -15.62 -1.93
CA PHE A 74 0.82 -15.56 -3.05
C PHE A 74 1.51 -15.96 -4.36
N TRP A 75 2.68 -15.39 -4.65
CA TRP A 75 3.43 -15.71 -5.85
C TRP A 75 3.77 -17.21 -5.94
N LEU A 76 4.21 -17.83 -4.85
CA LEU A 76 4.49 -19.26 -4.80
C LEU A 76 3.25 -20.11 -5.09
N VAL A 77 2.12 -19.81 -4.44
CA VAL A 77 0.85 -20.53 -4.64
C VAL A 77 0.38 -20.48 -6.09
N PHE A 78 0.57 -19.34 -6.76
CA PHE A 78 0.10 -19.17 -8.14
C PHE A 78 1.11 -19.65 -9.20
N LYS A 79 2.41 -19.64 -8.90
CA LYS A 79 3.44 -20.04 -9.88
C LYS A 79 3.78 -21.53 -9.87
N PHE A 80 3.78 -22.18 -8.71
CA PHE A 80 4.13 -23.60 -8.62
C PHE A 80 3.17 -24.57 -9.34
N PRO A 81 1.84 -24.32 -9.44
CA PRO A 81 0.97 -25.14 -10.27
C PRO A 81 1.40 -25.18 -11.74
N ALA A 82 1.95 -24.08 -12.26
CA ALA A 82 2.41 -23.97 -13.64
C ALA A 82 3.81 -24.57 -13.88
N SER A 83 4.58 -24.86 -12.82
CA SER A 83 5.89 -25.50 -12.92
C SER A 83 5.84 -27.03 -12.78
N ASN A 84 4.65 -27.61 -12.60
CA ASN A 84 4.43 -29.04 -12.43
C ASN A 84 5.08 -29.88 -13.55
N ASP A 85 5.01 -29.39 -14.79
CA ASP A 85 5.58 -30.05 -15.97
C ASP A 85 7.12 -30.13 -15.95
N HIS A 86 7.79 -29.31 -15.14
CA HIS A 86 9.26 -29.19 -15.12
C HIS A 86 9.89 -29.67 -13.81
N GLN A 87 9.16 -29.61 -12.69
CA GLN A 87 9.69 -29.88 -11.35
C GLN A 87 9.11 -31.15 -10.70
N GLY A 88 8.14 -31.80 -11.35
CA GLY A 88 7.46 -32.97 -10.82
C GLY A 88 6.38 -32.62 -9.79
N GLY A 89 5.32 -33.44 -9.74
CA GLY A 89 4.11 -33.18 -8.95
C GLY A 89 4.37 -32.92 -7.46
N ASP A 90 5.27 -33.68 -6.85
CA ASP A 90 5.54 -33.56 -5.41
C ASP A 90 6.23 -32.24 -5.06
N MET A 91 7.11 -31.74 -5.93
CA MET A 91 7.78 -30.45 -5.73
C MET A 91 6.82 -29.27 -5.96
N ALA A 92 5.90 -29.42 -6.92
CA ALA A 92 4.82 -28.47 -7.14
C ALA A 92 3.93 -28.33 -5.89
N ILE A 93 3.51 -29.47 -5.31
CA ILE A 93 2.68 -29.49 -4.10
C ILE A 93 3.42 -28.90 -2.89
N ALA A 94 4.70 -29.23 -2.70
CA ALA A 94 5.51 -28.69 -1.62
C ALA A 94 5.65 -27.17 -1.69
N GLY A 95 5.86 -26.61 -2.90
CA GLY A 95 5.95 -25.16 -3.10
C GLY A 95 4.63 -24.44 -2.85
N ILE A 96 3.49 -25.04 -3.24
CA ILE A 96 2.15 -24.50 -2.93
C ILE A 96 1.91 -24.49 -1.42
N LEU A 97 2.20 -25.58 -0.71
CA LEU A 97 2.05 -25.66 0.74
C LEU A 97 2.91 -24.62 1.46
N PHE A 98 4.18 -24.49 1.06
CA PHE A 98 5.06 -23.47 1.61
C PHE A 98 4.54 -22.05 1.34
N GLY A 99 4.04 -21.80 0.12
CA GLY A 99 3.40 -20.55 -0.26
C GLY A 99 2.18 -20.20 0.60
N ILE A 100 1.30 -21.18 0.88
CA ILE A 100 0.13 -20.99 1.75
C ILE A 100 0.57 -20.60 3.17
N VAL A 101 1.55 -21.30 3.73
CA VAL A 101 2.07 -20.99 5.08
C VAL A 101 2.64 -19.56 5.13
N MET A 102 3.45 -19.18 4.14
CA MET A 102 4.00 -17.82 4.07
C MET A 102 2.90 -16.77 3.88
N LEU A 103 1.87 -17.06 3.09
CA LEU A 103 0.74 -16.17 2.88
C LEU A 103 -0.04 -15.95 4.17
N VAL A 104 -0.36 -17.01 4.91
CA VAL A 104 -1.09 -16.93 6.18
C VAL A 104 -0.27 -16.17 7.23
N LEU A 105 1.01 -16.49 7.39
CA LEU A 105 1.90 -15.79 8.33
C LEU A 105 2.09 -14.32 7.94
N GLY A 106 2.23 -14.04 6.64
CA GLY A 106 2.35 -12.69 6.11
C GLY A 106 1.11 -11.85 6.39
N LEU A 107 -0.08 -12.40 6.14
CA LEU A 107 -1.34 -11.71 6.40
C LEU A 107 -1.53 -11.49 7.90
N TYR A 108 -1.18 -12.48 8.72
CA TYR A 108 -1.23 -12.34 10.18
C TYR A 108 -0.33 -11.20 10.66
N TRP A 109 0.93 -11.13 10.24
CA TRP A 109 1.85 -10.02 10.57
C TRP A 109 1.45 -8.68 9.95
N PHE A 110 0.78 -8.69 8.80
CA PHE A 110 0.28 -7.47 8.19
C PHE A 110 -0.88 -6.88 9.00
N MET A 111 -1.78 -7.73 9.48
CA MET A 111 -2.96 -7.33 10.23
C MET A 111 -2.64 -6.97 11.68
N PHE A 112 -1.93 -7.84 12.38
CA PHE A 112 -1.66 -7.78 13.82
C PHE A 112 -0.28 -7.27 14.13
#